data_AF-A0A7V9G0S8-F1
#
_entry.id   AF-A0A7V9G0S8-F1
#
_cell.length_a   1.000
_cell.length_b   1.000
_cell.length_c   1.000
_cell.angle_alpha   90.00
_cell.angle_beta   90.00
_cell.angle_gamma   90.00
#
_symmetry.space_group_name_H-M   'P 1'
#
loop_
_entity.id
_entity.type
_entity.pdbx_description
1 polymer ?
#
loop_
_entity_poly.entity_id
_entity_poly.type
_entity_poly.pdbx_seq_one_letter_code
_entity_poly.pdbx_strand_id
1 'polypeptide(L)'
;GPMLAAARALRLPAVLTEADAHLGLANRLAAPFARRVFLSFPIAGRSGPKYRVTGRPIPASSLPRPRAEARRLLDLPPDGPLLLVFGGSLGARILNDLAVESFGPAGPAVLHLCGARDYEALRPRVQREDYRLLPAVEDFGAALGAADLALARAGGSVWELAAAGLPAVLVPGAFATGDHQTKNARYLERGGGAAVVPEGEAPRAAALVLELLADTERLGAMRRAMTALARPDAAELIATELIALAAS
;
A
#
# COMPACT_ATOMS: atom_id res chain seq x y z
N GLY A 1 20.39 -11.78 -5.97
CA GLY A 1 21.16 -13.01 -6.25
C GLY A 1 22.32 -12.72 -7.18
N PRO A 2 22.12 -12.72 -8.50
CA PRO A 2 23.18 -12.55 -9.49
C PRO A 2 23.88 -11.18 -9.42
N MET A 3 23.13 -10.10 -9.21
CA MET A 3 23.72 -8.75 -9.04
C MET A 3 24.66 -8.66 -7.84
N LEU A 4 24.33 -9.35 -6.73
CA LEU A 4 25.17 -9.35 -5.53
C LEU A 4 26.43 -10.21 -5.70
N ALA A 5 26.30 -11.32 -6.41
CA ALA A 5 27.42 -12.18 -6.75
C ALA A 5 28.41 -11.45 -7.68
N ALA A 6 27.90 -10.71 -8.67
CA ALA A 6 28.70 -9.87 -9.55
C ALA A 6 29.39 -8.73 -8.78
N ALA A 7 28.66 -8.00 -7.93
CA ALA A 7 29.25 -6.96 -7.09
C ALA A 7 30.37 -7.52 -6.20
N ARG A 8 30.17 -8.71 -5.62
CA ARG A 8 31.19 -9.40 -4.83
C ARG A 8 32.41 -9.78 -5.66
N ALA A 9 32.23 -10.31 -6.86
CA ALA A 9 33.33 -10.64 -7.77
C ALA A 9 34.16 -9.40 -8.17
N LEU A 10 33.47 -8.26 -8.34
CA LEU A 10 34.08 -6.96 -8.66
C LEU A 10 34.55 -6.17 -7.43
N ARG A 11 34.43 -6.73 -6.21
CA ARG A 11 34.73 -6.06 -4.93
C ARG A 11 33.99 -4.72 -4.75
N LEU A 12 32.82 -4.58 -5.33
CA LEU A 12 31.96 -3.41 -5.19
C LEU A 12 31.11 -3.52 -3.93
N PRO A 13 30.89 -2.41 -3.18
CA PRO A 13 29.97 -2.40 -2.06
C PRO A 13 28.54 -2.66 -2.56
N ALA A 14 27.85 -3.59 -1.90
CA ALA A 14 26.47 -3.92 -2.18
C ALA A 14 25.57 -3.54 -1.00
N VAL A 15 24.39 -3.03 -1.31
CA VAL A 15 23.31 -2.83 -0.34
C VAL A 15 22.10 -3.66 -0.71
N LEU A 16 21.18 -3.81 0.23
CA LEU A 16 19.89 -4.47 0.02
C LEU A 16 18.75 -3.56 0.44
N THR A 17 17.61 -3.70 -0.21
CA THR A 17 16.34 -3.10 0.19
C THR A 17 15.34 -4.22 0.47
N GLU A 18 14.72 -4.20 1.65
CA GLU A 18 13.62 -5.09 2.01
C GLU A 18 12.31 -4.29 2.02
N ALA A 19 11.38 -4.68 1.14
CA ALA A 19 10.12 -3.99 0.91
C ALA A 19 9.06 -4.39 1.94
N ASP A 20 9.17 -5.58 2.51
CA ASP A 20 8.15 -6.19 3.35
C ASP A 20 8.56 -6.23 4.83
N ALA A 21 7.57 -6.39 5.72
CA ALA A 21 7.77 -6.60 7.15
C ALA A 21 8.32 -8.00 7.50
N HIS A 22 8.84 -8.70 6.49
CA HIS A 22 9.52 -9.97 6.60
C HIS A 22 10.74 -9.99 5.69
N LEU A 23 11.89 -10.40 6.21
CA LEU A 23 13.10 -10.50 5.42
C LEU A 23 13.01 -11.71 4.49
N GLY A 24 12.79 -11.44 3.19
CA GLY A 24 12.61 -12.48 2.18
C GLY A 24 13.83 -13.40 2.06
N LEU A 25 13.64 -14.64 1.59
CA LEU A 25 14.71 -15.64 1.54
C LEU A 25 15.93 -15.15 0.76
N ALA A 26 15.74 -14.50 -0.39
CA ALA A 26 16.83 -13.96 -1.19
C ALA A 26 17.62 -12.89 -0.42
N ASN A 27 16.94 -11.96 0.24
CA ASN A 27 17.57 -10.93 1.07
C ASN A 27 18.24 -11.53 2.31
N ARG A 28 17.65 -12.55 2.93
CA ARG A 28 18.22 -13.26 4.07
C ARG A 28 19.54 -13.96 3.72
N LEU A 29 19.61 -14.60 2.56
CA LEU A 29 20.83 -15.23 2.06
C LEU A 29 21.90 -14.21 1.62
N ALA A 30 21.47 -13.05 1.13
CA ALA A 30 22.35 -11.98 0.66
C ALA A 30 22.87 -11.06 1.80
N ALA A 31 22.13 -10.94 2.91
CA ALA A 31 22.42 -10.00 4.00
C ALA A 31 23.82 -10.10 4.62
N PRO A 32 24.47 -11.29 4.74
CA PRO A 32 25.85 -11.37 5.19
C PRO A 32 26.83 -10.58 4.30
N PHE A 33 26.56 -10.53 3.00
CA PHE A 33 27.42 -9.91 1.99
C PHE A 33 27.11 -8.43 1.72
N ALA A 34 25.98 -7.93 2.21
CA ALA A 34 25.61 -6.53 2.08
C ALA A 34 26.30 -5.66 3.15
N ARG A 35 26.78 -4.49 2.75
CA ARG A 35 27.34 -3.46 3.64
C ARG A 35 26.25 -2.78 4.45
N ARG A 36 25.09 -2.54 3.85
CA ARG A 36 23.87 -2.03 4.50
C ARG A 36 22.63 -2.75 3.99
N VAL A 37 21.62 -2.87 4.85
CA VAL A 37 20.29 -3.36 4.51
C VAL A 37 19.27 -2.31 4.94
N PHE A 38 18.60 -1.71 3.96
CA PHE A 38 17.49 -0.80 4.16
C PHE A 38 16.21 -1.60 4.32
N LEU A 39 15.49 -1.35 5.40
CA LEU A 39 14.25 -2.02 5.74
C LEU A 39 13.10 -1.05 5.62
N SER A 40 12.02 -1.47 4.96
CA SER A 40 10.79 -0.69 4.94
C SER A 40 10.15 -0.68 6.32
N PHE A 41 10.19 -1.82 7.03
CA PHE A 41 9.62 -1.97 8.36
C PHE A 41 10.69 -2.37 9.39
N PRO A 42 10.46 -2.12 10.69
CA PRO A 42 11.21 -2.79 11.74
C PRO A 42 11.01 -4.31 11.65
N ILE A 43 12.10 -5.07 11.58
CA ILE A 43 12.08 -6.54 11.54
C ILE A 43 12.82 -7.07 12.78
N ALA A 44 12.14 -7.94 13.54
CA ALA A 44 12.72 -8.55 14.74
C ALA A 44 14.04 -9.28 14.43
N GLY A 45 15.05 -9.06 15.28
CA GLY A 45 16.40 -9.63 15.11
C GLY A 45 17.23 -9.02 13.98
N ARG A 46 16.75 -7.97 13.30
CA ARG A 46 17.46 -7.24 12.24
C ARG A 46 17.76 -5.82 12.69
N SER A 47 18.51 -5.72 13.78
CA SER A 47 18.96 -4.48 14.41
C SER A 47 20.48 -4.32 14.32
N GLY A 48 21.00 -3.17 14.78
CA GLY A 48 22.41 -2.85 14.75
C GLY A 48 22.82 -2.04 13.51
N PRO A 49 24.12 -1.74 13.35
CA PRO A 49 24.57 -0.79 12.34
C PRO A 49 24.23 -1.25 10.93
N LYS A 50 24.27 -2.55 10.62
CA LYS A 50 23.98 -3.05 9.26
C LYS A 50 22.56 -2.73 8.78
N TYR A 51 21.57 -2.66 9.68
CA TYR A 51 20.16 -2.54 9.33
C TYR A 51 19.63 -1.13 9.61
N ARG A 52 18.94 -0.55 8.64
CA ARG A 52 18.36 0.80 8.73
C ARG A 52 16.91 0.79 8.30
N VAL A 53 16.01 1.11 9.23
CA VAL A 53 14.59 1.28 8.91
C VAL A 53 14.42 2.65 8.27
N THR A 54 14.12 2.67 6.98
CA THR A 54 13.98 3.90 6.18
C THR A 54 12.55 4.11 5.71
N GLY A 55 11.71 3.08 5.75
CA GLY A 55 10.46 3.07 4.99
C GLY A 55 10.70 2.64 3.55
N ARG A 56 9.68 2.81 2.71
CA ARG A 56 9.74 2.46 1.30
C ARG A 56 9.73 3.74 0.46
N PRO A 57 10.71 3.95 -0.44
CA PRO A 57 10.60 4.97 -1.46
C PRO A 57 9.29 4.80 -2.24
N ILE A 58 8.45 5.83 -2.24
CA ILE A 58 7.24 5.87 -3.06
C ILE A 58 7.50 6.68 -4.33
N PRO A 59 6.95 6.28 -5.48
CA PRO A 59 7.05 7.07 -6.72
C PRO A 59 6.43 8.47 -6.56
N ALA A 60 6.95 9.45 -7.28
CA ALA A 60 6.36 10.79 -7.32
C ALA A 60 4.90 10.77 -7.79
N SER A 61 4.55 9.86 -8.71
CA SER A 61 3.19 9.62 -9.18
C SER A 61 2.25 8.99 -8.13
N SER A 62 2.77 8.63 -6.95
CA SER A 62 2.00 8.15 -5.81
C SER A 62 1.89 9.20 -4.69
N LEU A 63 2.45 10.40 -4.87
CA LEU A 63 2.28 11.48 -3.91
C LEU A 63 0.84 11.99 -3.97
N PRO A 64 0.15 12.13 -2.84
CA PRO A 64 -1.28 12.48 -2.82
C PRO A 64 -1.51 13.87 -3.45
N ARG A 65 -2.49 13.94 -4.36
CA ARG A 65 -3.00 15.19 -4.92
C ARG A 65 -3.99 15.86 -3.95
N PRO A 66 -4.18 17.18 -3.99
CA PRO A 66 -5.28 17.83 -3.28
C PRO A 66 -6.64 17.22 -3.66
N ARG A 67 -7.49 16.93 -2.67
CA ARG A 67 -8.80 16.24 -2.85
C ARG A 67 -9.62 16.75 -4.03
N ALA A 68 -9.81 18.08 -4.12
CA ALA A 68 -10.63 18.68 -5.16
C ALA A 68 -10.02 18.54 -6.56
N GLU A 69 -8.69 18.61 -6.68
CA GLU A 69 -7.98 18.37 -7.94
C GLU A 69 -8.10 16.89 -8.33
N ALA A 70 -7.81 16.00 -7.40
CA ALA A 70 -7.87 14.56 -7.56
C ALA A 70 -9.25 14.08 -8.05
N ARG A 71 -10.32 14.55 -7.41
CA ARG A 71 -11.70 14.19 -7.77
C ARG A 71 -12.09 14.70 -9.15
N ARG A 72 -11.68 15.92 -9.52
CA ARG A 72 -11.91 16.44 -10.89
C ARG A 72 -11.17 15.63 -11.95
N LEU A 73 -9.89 15.30 -11.71
CA LEU A 73 -9.07 14.54 -12.66
C LEU A 73 -9.65 13.14 -12.94
N LEU A 74 -10.30 12.55 -11.94
CA LEU A 74 -10.82 11.19 -12.01
C LEU A 74 -12.33 11.12 -12.26
N ASP A 75 -12.98 12.27 -12.51
CA ASP A 75 -14.43 12.35 -12.76
C ASP A 75 -15.25 11.72 -11.62
N LEU A 76 -14.93 12.13 -10.38
CA LEU A 76 -15.52 11.64 -9.14
C LEU A 76 -16.37 12.73 -8.48
N PRO A 77 -17.40 12.37 -7.69
CA PRO A 77 -18.23 13.34 -6.97
C PRO A 77 -17.38 14.31 -6.12
N PRO A 78 -17.66 15.62 -6.14
CA PRO A 78 -16.83 16.62 -5.45
C PRO A 78 -16.89 16.45 -3.92
N ASP A 79 -18.03 16.02 -3.41
CA ASP A 79 -18.34 15.92 -1.99
C ASP A 79 -18.67 14.48 -1.56
N GLY A 80 -18.88 14.29 -0.26
CA GLY A 80 -19.24 12.99 0.31
C GLY A 80 -18.10 11.98 0.45
N PRO A 81 -18.35 10.86 1.16
CA PRO A 81 -17.36 9.82 1.39
C PRO A 81 -17.01 9.07 0.10
N LEU A 82 -15.72 8.85 -0.13
CA LEU A 82 -15.23 8.09 -1.27
C LEU A 82 -14.33 6.92 -0.83
N LEU A 83 -14.69 5.73 -1.31
CA LEU A 83 -13.93 4.50 -1.10
C LEU A 83 -13.00 4.24 -2.27
N LEU A 84 -11.71 4.06 -2.00
CA LEU A 84 -10.75 3.53 -2.97
C LEU A 84 -10.63 2.02 -2.80
N VAL A 85 -10.88 1.23 -3.85
CA VAL A 85 -10.70 -0.23 -3.86
C VAL A 85 -9.55 -0.61 -4.77
N PHE A 86 -8.55 -1.34 -4.28
CA PHE A 86 -7.45 -1.83 -5.13
C PHE A 86 -6.72 -3.05 -4.57
N GLY A 87 -6.24 -3.92 -5.48
CA GLY A 87 -5.50 -5.13 -5.12
C GLY A 87 -3.98 -5.07 -5.31
N GLY A 88 -3.45 -3.91 -5.70
CA GLY A 88 -2.13 -3.79 -6.35
C GLY A 88 -2.28 -3.83 -7.88
N SER A 89 -1.16 -3.77 -8.60
CA SER A 89 -1.14 -3.61 -10.07
C SER A 89 -1.88 -4.70 -10.85
N LEU A 90 -1.96 -5.92 -10.32
CA LEU A 90 -2.64 -7.05 -10.95
C LEU A 90 -4.13 -7.17 -10.54
N GLY A 91 -4.60 -6.32 -9.63
CA GLY A 91 -5.91 -6.46 -9.01
C GLY A 91 -6.00 -7.64 -8.05
N ALA A 92 -7.13 -7.74 -7.33
CA ALA A 92 -7.39 -8.83 -6.39
C ALA A 92 -8.83 -9.29 -6.54
N ARG A 93 -9.04 -10.44 -7.19
CA ARG A 93 -10.37 -10.96 -7.52
C ARG A 93 -11.33 -10.96 -6.33
N ILE A 94 -10.90 -11.44 -5.16
CA ILE A 94 -11.73 -11.45 -3.95
C ILE A 94 -12.18 -10.05 -3.52
N LEU A 95 -11.32 -9.03 -3.66
CA LEU A 95 -11.70 -7.65 -3.36
C LEU A 95 -12.59 -7.08 -4.46
N ASN A 96 -12.31 -7.43 -5.71
CA ASN A 96 -13.07 -6.98 -6.85
C ASN A 96 -14.54 -7.45 -6.75
N ASP A 97 -14.73 -8.75 -6.51
CA ASP A 97 -16.05 -9.35 -6.36
C ASP A 97 -16.77 -8.78 -5.13
N LEU A 98 -16.10 -8.72 -3.97
CA LEU A 98 -16.65 -8.13 -2.75
C LEU A 98 -17.13 -6.70 -2.98
N ALA A 99 -16.32 -5.85 -3.62
CA ALA A 99 -16.64 -4.45 -3.83
C ALA A 99 -17.79 -4.26 -4.83
N VAL A 100 -17.86 -5.07 -5.88
CA VAL A 100 -18.97 -5.02 -6.85
C VAL A 100 -20.27 -5.50 -6.19
N GLU A 101 -20.21 -6.61 -5.45
CA GLU A 101 -21.40 -7.17 -4.79
C GLU A 101 -21.93 -6.26 -3.67
N SER A 102 -21.02 -5.69 -2.87
CA SER A 102 -21.41 -4.89 -1.71
C SER A 102 -21.75 -3.45 -2.06
N PHE A 103 -20.98 -2.84 -2.98
CA PHE A 103 -21.06 -1.41 -3.25
C PHE A 103 -21.52 -1.07 -4.66
N GLY A 104 -21.72 -2.05 -5.55
CA GLY A 104 -22.30 -1.83 -6.88
C GLY A 104 -23.76 -1.35 -6.80
N PRO A 105 -24.64 -2.01 -6.02
CA PRO A 105 -26.05 -1.60 -5.92
C PRO A 105 -26.29 -0.28 -5.19
N ALA A 106 -25.59 -0.05 -4.06
CA ALA A 106 -25.74 1.12 -3.19
C ALA A 106 -24.50 1.31 -2.30
N GLY A 107 -24.35 2.46 -1.64
CA GLY A 107 -23.24 2.73 -0.71
C GLY A 107 -22.50 4.03 -1.00
N PRO A 108 -21.23 4.17 -0.58
CA PRO A 108 -20.44 5.37 -0.83
C PRO A 108 -20.08 5.49 -2.32
N ALA A 109 -19.57 6.65 -2.73
CA ALA A 109 -18.90 6.77 -4.02
C ALA A 109 -17.66 5.86 -4.03
N VAL A 110 -17.37 5.23 -5.17
CA VAL A 110 -16.30 4.24 -5.28
C VAL A 110 -15.37 4.59 -6.44
N LEU A 111 -14.07 4.62 -6.16
CA LEU A 111 -13.02 4.48 -7.17
C LEU A 111 -12.43 3.08 -7.05
N HIS A 112 -12.64 2.23 -8.06
CA HIS A 112 -12.25 0.83 -8.03
C HIS A 112 -11.20 0.54 -9.11
N LEU A 113 -9.96 0.32 -8.67
CA LEU A 113 -8.83 -0.09 -9.51
C LEU A 113 -8.74 -1.63 -9.53
N CYS A 114 -9.49 -2.25 -10.43
CA CYS A 114 -9.73 -3.70 -10.40
C CYS A 114 -8.61 -4.54 -11.04
N GLY A 115 -7.64 -3.92 -11.72
CA GLY A 115 -6.64 -4.61 -12.53
C GLY A 115 -7.17 -4.95 -13.93
N ALA A 116 -6.28 -4.90 -14.91
CA ALA A 116 -6.62 -5.15 -16.33
C ALA A 116 -7.25 -6.54 -16.57
N ARG A 117 -6.86 -7.55 -15.78
CA ARG A 117 -7.34 -8.93 -15.94
C ARG A 117 -8.85 -9.05 -15.75
N ASP A 118 -9.40 -8.40 -14.73
CA ASP A 118 -10.79 -8.61 -14.32
C ASP A 118 -11.73 -7.51 -14.86
N TYR A 119 -11.19 -6.43 -15.44
CA TYR A 119 -11.95 -5.24 -15.86
C TYR A 119 -13.13 -5.55 -16.79
N GLU A 120 -12.89 -6.26 -17.90
CA GLU A 120 -13.95 -6.54 -18.88
C GLU A 120 -15.08 -7.39 -18.30
N ALA A 121 -14.77 -8.30 -17.36
CA ALA A 121 -15.78 -9.12 -16.70
C ALA A 121 -16.57 -8.35 -15.63
N LEU A 122 -15.98 -7.33 -15.03
CA LEU A 122 -16.59 -6.55 -13.93
C LEU A 122 -17.40 -5.35 -14.44
N ARG A 123 -16.97 -4.71 -15.53
CA ARG A 123 -17.63 -3.52 -16.09
C ARG A 123 -19.15 -3.64 -16.24
N PRO A 124 -19.74 -4.74 -16.77
CA PRO A 124 -21.19 -4.82 -16.91
C PRO A 124 -21.94 -5.00 -15.57
N ARG A 125 -21.24 -5.33 -14.47
CA ARG A 125 -21.84 -5.56 -13.14
C ARG A 125 -22.03 -4.26 -12.34
N VAL A 126 -21.58 -3.12 -12.85
CA VAL A 126 -21.65 -1.82 -12.18
C VAL A 126 -22.29 -0.80 -13.10
N GLN A 127 -23.34 -0.13 -12.65
CA GLN A 127 -24.09 0.85 -13.44
C GLN A 127 -24.28 2.21 -12.76
N ARG A 128 -23.80 2.37 -11.52
CA ARG A 128 -23.95 3.60 -10.75
C ARG A 128 -22.98 4.67 -11.22
N GLU A 129 -23.47 5.90 -11.34
CA GLU A 129 -22.69 7.05 -11.83
C GLU A 129 -21.50 7.39 -10.92
N ASP A 130 -21.67 7.25 -9.61
CA ASP A 130 -20.66 7.50 -8.58
C ASP A 130 -19.77 6.28 -8.28
N TYR A 131 -19.86 5.22 -9.09
CA TYR A 131 -18.96 4.06 -9.04
C TYR A 131 -18.06 4.04 -10.28
N ARG A 132 -16.83 4.51 -10.12
CA ARG A 132 -15.82 4.54 -11.17
C ARG A 132 -14.95 3.27 -11.14
N LEU A 133 -15.25 2.33 -12.02
CA LEU A 133 -14.42 1.15 -12.25
C LEU A 133 -13.34 1.43 -13.31
N LEU A 134 -12.07 1.18 -12.99
CA LEU A 134 -10.93 1.35 -13.89
C LEU A 134 -9.98 0.14 -13.80
N PRO A 135 -9.31 -0.26 -14.90
CA PRO A 135 -8.29 -1.31 -14.84
C PRO A 135 -7.06 -0.87 -14.03
N ALA A 136 -6.66 0.39 -14.16
CA ALA A 136 -5.58 1.04 -13.44
C ALA A 136 -5.68 2.57 -13.59
N VAL A 137 -4.87 3.31 -12.83
CA VAL A 137 -4.61 4.74 -13.04
C VAL A 137 -3.10 4.95 -13.14
N GLU A 138 -2.69 5.90 -13.97
CA GLU A 138 -1.28 6.28 -14.10
C GLU A 138 -0.83 7.16 -12.91
N ASP A 139 -1.65 8.16 -12.55
CA ASP A 139 -1.46 8.98 -11.36
C ASP A 139 -2.18 8.33 -10.17
N PHE A 140 -1.46 7.45 -9.45
CA PHE A 140 -1.99 6.81 -8.25
C PHE A 140 -2.16 7.81 -7.10
N GLY A 141 -1.38 8.89 -7.09
CA GLY A 141 -1.51 10.02 -6.18
C GLY A 141 -2.87 10.70 -6.26
N ALA A 142 -3.46 10.79 -7.46
CA ALA A 142 -4.85 11.24 -7.63
C ALA A 142 -5.84 10.27 -6.96
N ALA A 143 -5.68 8.95 -7.12
CA ALA A 143 -6.57 7.98 -6.47
C ALA A 143 -6.48 8.07 -4.94
N LEU A 144 -5.26 8.21 -4.40
CA LEU A 144 -5.00 8.34 -2.97
C LEU A 144 -5.58 9.65 -2.40
N GLY A 145 -5.39 10.77 -3.11
CA GLY A 145 -5.86 12.09 -2.68
C GLY A 145 -7.38 12.28 -2.75
N ALA A 146 -8.05 11.55 -3.64
CA ALA A 146 -9.51 11.64 -3.81
C ALA A 146 -10.30 10.95 -2.69
N ALA A 147 -9.71 9.93 -2.06
CA ALA A 147 -10.39 8.97 -1.19
C ALA A 147 -10.39 9.34 0.30
N ASP A 148 -11.38 8.80 0.99
CA ASP A 148 -11.57 8.94 2.44
C ASP A 148 -11.20 7.68 3.21
N LEU A 149 -11.36 6.52 2.55
CA LEU A 149 -11.00 5.20 3.07
C LEU A 149 -10.54 4.32 1.90
N ALA A 150 -9.60 3.41 2.15
CA ALA A 150 -9.19 2.37 1.21
C ALA A 150 -9.67 0.98 1.64
N LEU A 151 -10.11 0.16 0.68
CA LEU A 151 -10.25 -1.29 0.81
C LEU A 151 -9.19 -1.95 -0.08
N ALA A 152 -8.17 -2.54 0.52
CA ALA A 152 -6.99 -2.94 -0.24
C ALA A 152 -6.29 -4.20 0.23
N ARG A 153 -5.44 -4.77 -0.64
CA ARG A 153 -4.41 -5.73 -0.23
C ARG A 153 -3.30 -5.03 0.54
N ALA A 154 -2.58 -5.79 1.37
CA ALA A 154 -1.48 -5.26 2.18
C ALA A 154 -0.09 -5.54 1.57
N GLY A 155 0.05 -5.26 0.27
CA GLY A 155 1.34 -5.31 -0.42
C GLY A 155 2.23 -4.10 -0.08
N GLY A 156 3.22 -3.81 -0.94
CA GLY A 156 4.09 -2.64 -0.75
C GLY A 156 3.37 -1.30 -0.71
N SER A 157 2.21 -1.21 -1.37
CA SER A 157 1.38 0.01 -1.49
C SER A 157 0.81 0.55 -0.18
N VAL A 158 1.01 -0.14 0.95
CA VAL A 158 0.64 0.37 2.27
C VAL A 158 1.44 1.63 2.67
N TRP A 159 2.63 1.83 2.10
CA TRP A 159 3.42 3.03 2.35
C TRP A 159 2.85 4.25 1.64
N GLU A 160 2.30 4.06 0.44
CA GLU A 160 1.56 5.07 -0.30
C GLU A 160 0.27 5.47 0.45
N LEU A 161 -0.43 4.51 1.07
CA LEU A 161 -1.58 4.81 1.96
C LEU A 161 -1.15 5.65 3.17
N ALA A 162 -0.06 5.26 3.84
CA ALA A 162 0.48 6.01 4.97
C ALA A 162 0.88 7.44 4.56
N ALA A 163 1.61 7.59 3.45
CA ALA A 163 2.03 8.89 2.92
C ALA A 163 0.85 9.78 2.51
N ALA A 164 -0.24 9.19 2.03
CA ALA A 164 -1.49 9.91 1.75
C ALA A 164 -2.32 10.24 3.00
N GLY A 165 -1.92 9.72 4.17
CA GLY A 165 -2.74 9.78 5.38
C GLY A 165 -4.08 9.06 5.19
N LEU A 166 -4.18 8.07 4.29
CA LEU A 166 -5.44 7.44 3.89
C LEU A 166 -5.73 6.24 4.80
N PRO A 167 -6.76 6.29 5.66
CA PRO A 167 -7.21 5.14 6.44
C PRO A 167 -7.50 3.93 5.54
N ALA A 168 -7.36 2.72 6.07
CA ALA A 168 -7.59 1.52 5.27
C ALA A 168 -8.24 0.35 6.03
N VAL A 169 -9.10 -0.39 5.33
CA VAL A 169 -9.44 -1.78 5.64
C VAL A 169 -8.56 -2.66 4.75
N LEU A 170 -7.63 -3.37 5.37
CA LEU A 170 -6.66 -4.21 4.68
C LEU A 170 -7.06 -5.68 4.73
N VAL A 171 -7.09 -6.33 3.57
CA VAL A 171 -7.35 -7.77 3.42
C VAL A 171 -6.11 -8.47 2.86
N PRO A 172 -5.15 -8.90 3.70
CA PRO A 172 -3.91 -9.52 3.23
C PRO A 172 -4.18 -10.77 2.37
N GLY A 173 -3.41 -10.96 1.29
CA GLY A 173 -3.50 -12.17 0.47
C GLY A 173 -2.95 -13.41 1.20
N ALA A 174 -3.71 -14.50 1.25
CA ALA A 174 -3.28 -15.73 1.94
C ALA A 174 -2.12 -16.47 1.22
N PHE A 175 -1.87 -16.13 -0.05
CA PHE A 175 -0.83 -16.76 -0.88
C PHE A 175 0.58 -16.19 -0.67
N ALA A 176 0.72 -15.16 0.17
CA ALA A 176 1.95 -14.43 0.39
C ALA A 176 2.99 -15.29 1.13
N THR A 177 4.11 -15.63 0.47
CA THR A 177 5.22 -16.38 1.07
C THR A 177 5.71 -15.72 2.37
N GLY A 178 5.77 -16.48 3.46
CA GLY A 178 6.20 -15.95 4.77
C GLY A 178 5.21 -14.99 5.43
N ASP A 179 3.96 -14.94 4.96
CA ASP A 179 2.87 -14.13 5.53
C ASP A 179 3.21 -12.63 5.61
N HIS A 180 3.93 -12.14 4.59
CA HIS A 180 4.45 -10.77 4.57
C HIS A 180 3.35 -9.72 4.50
N GLN A 181 2.27 -9.95 3.73
CA GLN A 181 1.17 -9.00 3.65
C GLN A 181 0.45 -8.83 4.98
N THR A 182 0.25 -9.92 5.74
CA THR A 182 -0.36 -9.81 7.08
C THR A 182 0.53 -9.00 8.01
N LYS A 183 1.86 -9.20 7.96
CA LYS A 183 2.80 -8.41 8.76
C LYS A 183 2.80 -6.93 8.37
N ASN A 184 2.75 -6.62 7.07
CA ASN A 184 2.60 -5.24 6.58
C ASN A 184 1.31 -4.60 7.12
N ALA A 185 0.18 -5.32 7.02
CA ALA A 185 -1.12 -4.84 7.50
C ALA A 185 -1.13 -4.60 9.01
N ARG A 186 -0.59 -5.54 9.78
CA ARG A 186 -0.52 -5.46 11.25
C ARG A 186 0.39 -4.32 11.73
N TYR A 187 1.39 -3.92 10.95
CA TYR A 187 2.18 -2.72 11.28
C TYR A 187 1.30 -1.45 11.25
N LEU A 188 0.47 -1.30 10.20
CA LEU A 188 -0.44 -0.15 10.06
C LEU A 188 -1.54 -0.18 11.12
N GLU A 189 -2.08 -1.36 11.42
CA GLU A 189 -3.12 -1.56 12.43
C GLU A 189 -2.62 -1.27 13.85
N ARG A 190 -1.43 -1.75 14.21
CA ARG A 190 -0.82 -1.43 15.52
C ARG A 190 -0.56 0.05 15.69
N GLY A 191 -0.26 0.75 14.59
CA GLY A 191 -0.15 2.20 14.58
C GLY A 191 -1.49 2.94 14.58
N GLY A 192 -2.62 2.23 14.47
CA GLY A 192 -3.97 2.79 14.46
C GLY A 192 -4.43 3.34 13.11
N GLY A 193 -3.68 3.14 12.03
CA GLY A 193 -4.00 3.68 10.70
C GLY A 193 -4.93 2.78 9.87
N ALA A 194 -4.98 1.49 10.17
CA ALA A 194 -5.75 0.51 9.41
C ALA A 194 -6.51 -0.47 10.32
N ALA A 195 -7.53 -1.11 9.78
CA ALA A 195 -8.11 -2.33 10.32
C ALA A 195 -7.76 -3.51 9.41
N VAL A 196 -7.47 -4.69 9.99
CA VAL A 196 -7.10 -5.89 9.21
C VAL A 196 -8.22 -6.91 9.27
N VAL A 197 -8.66 -7.36 8.09
CA VAL A 197 -9.62 -8.46 7.92
C VAL A 197 -8.91 -9.62 7.23
N PRO A 198 -8.82 -10.82 7.83
CA PRO A 198 -8.26 -11.98 7.16
C PRO A 198 -9.01 -12.30 5.85
N GLU A 199 -8.32 -12.82 4.84
CA GLU A 199 -8.93 -13.12 3.53
C GLU A 199 -10.13 -14.07 3.63
N GLY A 200 -10.07 -15.08 4.49
CA GLY A 200 -11.18 -16.00 4.73
C GLY A 200 -12.42 -15.35 5.36
N GLU A 201 -12.28 -14.11 5.82
CA GLU A 201 -13.34 -13.30 6.43
C GLU A 201 -13.63 -12.04 5.60
N ALA A 202 -13.17 -11.97 4.35
CA ALA A 202 -13.34 -10.81 3.46
C ALA A 202 -14.77 -10.26 3.41
N PRO A 203 -15.86 -11.05 3.45
CA PRO A 203 -17.23 -10.51 3.50
C PRO A 203 -17.46 -9.52 4.66
N ARG A 204 -16.76 -9.67 5.79
CA ARG A 204 -16.86 -8.73 6.94
C ARG A 204 -16.25 -7.36 6.63
N ALA A 205 -15.33 -7.27 5.66
CA ALA A 205 -14.66 -6.02 5.32
C ALA A 205 -15.64 -4.98 4.76
N ALA A 206 -16.70 -5.39 4.05
CA ALA A 206 -17.70 -4.46 3.52
C ALA A 206 -18.48 -3.76 4.64
N ALA A 207 -18.93 -4.52 5.65
CA ALA A 207 -19.60 -3.94 6.82
C ALA A 207 -18.70 -2.98 7.59
N LEU A 208 -17.43 -3.35 7.78
CA LEU A 208 -16.44 -2.51 8.45
C LEU A 208 -16.15 -1.22 7.67
N VAL A 209 -16.13 -1.27 6.34
CA VAL A 209 -16.00 -0.08 5.49
C VAL A 209 -17.14 0.89 5.75
N LEU A 210 -18.38 0.42 5.78
CA LEU A 210 -19.55 1.27 6.04
C LEU A 210 -19.53 1.84 7.46
N GLU A 211 -19.17 1.04 8.46
CA GLU A 211 -19.00 1.48 9.85
C GLU A 211 -17.98 2.62 9.96
N LEU A 212 -16.81 2.44 9.35
CA LEU A 212 -15.74 3.45 9.38
C LEU A 212 -16.16 4.72 8.64
N LEU A 213 -16.78 4.62 7.46
CA LEU A 213 -17.26 5.78 6.71
C LEU A 213 -18.35 6.58 7.44
N ALA A 214 -19.10 5.95 8.34
CA ALA A 214 -20.07 6.62 9.20
C ALA A 214 -19.43 7.27 10.44
N ASP A 215 -18.26 6.80 10.89
CA ASP A 215 -17.55 7.30 12.06
C ASP A 215 -16.44 8.28 11.69
N THR A 216 -16.81 9.55 11.56
CA THR A 216 -15.89 10.63 11.15
C THR A 216 -14.76 10.84 12.16
N GLU A 217 -15.03 10.63 13.46
CA GLU A 217 -14.01 10.79 14.51
C GLU A 217 -12.93 9.71 14.39
N ARG A 218 -13.36 8.45 14.24
CA ARG A 218 -12.45 7.32 14.07
C ARG A 218 -11.66 7.42 12.77
N LEU A 219 -12.28 7.80 11.66
CA LEU A 219 -11.54 8.08 10.42
C LEU A 219 -10.51 9.19 10.58
N GLY A 220 -10.88 10.27 11.28
CA GLY A 220 -9.95 11.37 11.59
C GLY A 220 -8.74 10.89 12.41
N ALA A 221 -8.97 10.00 13.39
CA ALA A 221 -7.89 9.39 14.17
C ALA A 221 -6.99 8.49 13.31
N MET A 222 -7.58 7.64 12.47
CA MET A 222 -6.84 6.77 11.54
C MET A 222 -6.00 7.58 10.54
N ARG A 223 -6.50 8.71 10.05
CA ARG A 223 -5.78 9.61 9.13
C ARG A 223 -4.54 10.21 9.78
N ARG A 224 -4.66 10.67 11.04
CA ARG A 224 -3.52 11.16 11.83
C ARG A 224 -2.49 10.04 12.07
N ALA A 225 -2.96 8.84 12.41
CA ALA A 225 -2.11 7.67 12.59
C ALA A 225 -1.35 7.29 11.31
N MET A 226 -2.02 7.25 10.15
CA MET A 226 -1.38 7.00 8.85
C MET A 226 -0.27 8.01 8.56
N THR A 227 -0.54 9.30 8.79
CA THR A 227 0.45 10.37 8.60
C THR A 227 1.64 10.20 9.54
N ALA A 228 1.41 9.81 10.80
CA ALA A 228 2.48 9.58 11.78
C ALA A 228 3.33 8.34 11.46
N LEU A 229 2.75 7.34 10.78
CA LEU A 229 3.47 6.15 10.32
C LEU A 229 4.28 6.39 9.05
N ALA A 230 3.93 7.42 8.27
CA ALA A 230 4.55 7.72 6.99
C ALA A 230 6.07 7.95 7.11
N ARG A 231 6.79 7.61 6.03
CA ARG A 231 8.24 7.79 5.88
C ARG A 231 8.55 8.46 4.53
N PRO A 232 8.16 9.74 4.35
CA PRO A 232 8.24 10.41 3.05
C PRO A 232 9.68 10.62 2.55
N ASP A 233 10.65 10.61 3.47
CA ASP A 233 12.08 10.81 3.26
C ASP A 233 12.84 9.52 2.91
N ALA A 234 12.16 8.37 2.77
CA ALA A 234 12.79 7.08 2.53
C ALA A 234 13.77 7.08 1.34
N ALA A 235 13.39 7.73 0.22
CA ALA A 235 14.23 7.84 -0.96
C ALA A 235 15.52 8.64 -0.69
N GLU A 236 15.39 9.79 -0.02
CA GLU A 236 16.50 10.69 0.28
C GLU A 236 17.48 10.08 1.29
N LEU A 237 16.95 9.41 2.33
CA LEU A 237 17.76 8.68 3.30
C LEU A 237 18.59 7.58 2.63
N ILE A 238 17.97 6.78 1.76
CA ILE A 238 18.66 5.71 1.02
C ILE A 238 19.73 6.30 0.10
N ALA A 239 19.40 7.35 -0.66
CA ALA A 239 20.34 7.99 -1.59
C ALA A 239 21.56 8.58 -0.86
N THR A 240 21.32 9.31 0.23
CA THR A 240 22.39 9.90 1.06
C THR A 240 23.34 8.83 1.58
N GLU A 241 22.78 7.72 2.07
CA GLU A 241 23.57 6.62 2.60
C GLU A 241 24.33 5.85 1.51
N LEU A 242 23.75 5.70 0.32
CA LEU A 242 24.43 5.14 -0.85
C LEU A 242 25.65 5.98 -1.27
N ILE A 243 25.49 7.31 -1.34
CA ILE A 243 26.57 8.23 -1.69
C ILE A 243 27.71 8.14 -0.66
N ALA A 244 27.37 8.13 0.63
CA ALA A 244 28.36 7.99 1.71
C ALA A 244 29.13 6.65 1.62
N LEU A 245 28.45 5.55 1.26
CA LEU A 245 29.08 4.24 1.11
C LEU A 245 29.96 4.13 -0.14
N ALA A 246 29.64 4.85 -1.21
CA ALA A 246 30.44 4.89 -2.43
C ALA A 246 31.75 5.68 -2.25
N ALA A 247 31.76 6.65 -1.34
CA ALA A 247 32.93 7.46 -1.02
C ALA A 247 33.93 6.79 -0.06
N SER A 248 33.64 5.57 0.43
CA SER A 248 34.38 4.86 1.49
C SER A 248 34.90 3.49 1.09
#